data_AF-H2XM58-F1
#
_entry.id   AF-H2XM58-F1
#
_cell.length_a   1.000
_cell.length_b   1.000
_cell.length_c   1.000
_cell.angle_alpha   90.00
_cell.angle_beta   90.00
_cell.angle_gamma   90.00
#
_symmetry.space_group_name_H-M   'P 1'
#
loop_
_entity.id
_entity.type
_entity.pdbx_description
1 polymer ?
#
loop_
_entity_poly.entity_id
_entity_poly.type
_entity_poly.pdbx_seq_one_letter_code
_entity_poly.pdbx_strand_id
1 'polypeptide(L)'
;MFGYTMLSRTAGRLVTKVQMESTLKKMLQPFKNYTWSVPCASSHLVVPVTYTIGESTLSNFVPPSMHYATTTGFLQIRAESYTGTYYAMCPAVKLNNCDGRYVCIGGVQNGYSQQTKDCSDLTEWNGKVSNSDYHNSKNFAHSTKDILSTVMIFYR
;
A
#
# COMPACT_ATOMS: atom_id res chain seq x y z
N MET A 1 0.26 2.17 12.78
CA MET A 1 0.84 1.10 13.62
C MET A 1 0.91 -0.19 12.81
N PHE A 2 1.93 -0.31 11.97
CA PHE A 2 2.42 -1.58 11.42
C PHE A 2 3.92 -1.40 11.43
N GLY A 3 4.60 -2.20 12.25
CA GLY A 3 5.79 -1.78 12.98
C GLY A 3 6.78 -2.91 13.18
N TYR A 4 7.62 -3.22 12.19
CA TYR A 4 8.77 -4.09 12.44
C TYR A 4 9.93 -3.26 13.01
N THR A 5 10.06 -3.23 14.32
CA THR A 5 11.35 -2.94 14.97
C THR A 5 11.42 -3.75 16.23
N MET A 6 12.02 -4.94 16.12
CA MET A 6 12.73 -5.62 17.20
C MET A 6 13.76 -6.57 16.59
N LEU A 7 14.82 -6.03 15.99
CA LEU A 7 16.02 -6.80 15.64
C LEU A 7 17.32 -6.23 16.24
N SER A 8 17.23 -5.30 17.20
CA SER A 8 18.43 -4.65 17.79
C SER A 8 18.54 -4.76 19.33
N ARG A 9 17.82 -5.69 19.98
CA ARG A 9 17.93 -5.86 21.45
C ARG A 9 18.20 -7.29 21.93
N THR A 10 18.75 -8.16 21.09
CA THR A 10 19.32 -9.42 21.57
C THR A 10 20.83 -9.33 21.47
N ALA A 11 21.50 -9.46 22.62
CA ALA A 11 22.95 -9.52 22.79
C ALA A 11 23.61 -10.61 21.91
N GLY A 12 23.76 -10.36 20.61
CA GLY A 12 24.40 -11.27 19.65
C GLY A 12 23.60 -12.52 19.26
N ARG A 13 22.33 -12.67 19.65
CA ARG A 13 21.52 -13.85 19.28
C ARG A 13 20.77 -13.61 17.96
N LEU A 14 21.08 -14.45 16.96
CA LEU A 14 20.38 -14.54 15.69
C LEU A 14 18.90 -14.90 15.91
N VAL A 15 18.01 -14.13 15.29
CA VAL A 15 16.57 -14.42 15.32
C VAL A 15 16.27 -15.55 14.35
N THR A 16 15.61 -16.60 14.84
CA THR A 16 15.25 -17.76 14.02
C THR A 16 13.96 -17.50 13.24
N LYS A 17 13.81 -18.15 12.07
CA LYS A 17 12.59 -18.12 11.25
C LYS A 17 11.32 -18.41 12.07
N VAL A 18 11.38 -19.42 12.95
CA VAL A 18 10.25 -19.82 13.80
C VAL A 18 9.84 -18.71 14.76
N GLN A 19 10.80 -17.98 15.32
CA GLN A 19 10.52 -16.84 16.21
C GLN A 19 9.90 -15.66 15.45
N MET A 20 10.35 -15.38 14.22
CA MET A 20 9.73 -14.37 13.38
C MET A 20 8.29 -14.73 13.02
N GLU A 21 8.05 -15.96 12.55
CA GLU A 21 6.71 -16.43 12.16
C GLU A 21 5.75 -16.45 13.35
N SER A 22 6.20 -16.89 14.54
CA SER A 22 5.37 -16.90 15.75
C SER A 22 4.98 -15.49 16.19
N THR A 23 5.93 -14.56 16.15
CA THR A 23 5.70 -13.16 16.52
C THR A 23 4.73 -12.50 15.54
N LEU A 24 4.95 -12.70 14.23
CA LEU A 24 4.06 -12.17 13.19
C LEU A 24 2.64 -12.71 13.34
N LYS A 25 2.47 -14.02 13.56
CA LYS A 25 1.14 -14.62 13.81
C LYS A 25 0.45 -14.00 15.02
N LYS A 26 1.16 -13.79 16.14
CA LYS A 26 0.60 -13.16 17.35
C LYS A 26 0.22 -11.70 17.12
N MET A 27 1.01 -10.95 16.36
CA MET A 27 0.71 -9.56 16.01
C MET A 27 -0.48 -9.45 15.04
N LEU A 28 -0.68 -10.44 14.17
CA LEU A 28 -1.78 -10.47 13.21
C LEU A 28 -3.09 -11.01 13.80
N GLN A 29 -3.04 -11.78 14.89
CA GLN A 29 -4.20 -12.36 15.58
C GLN A 29 -5.32 -11.34 15.90
N PRO A 30 -5.04 -10.15 16.47
CA PRO A 30 -6.07 -9.14 16.73
C PRO A 30 -6.76 -8.62 15.46
N PHE A 31 -6.06 -8.63 14.33
CA PHE A 31 -6.62 -8.19 13.05
C PHE A 31 -7.54 -9.24 12.41
N LYS A 32 -7.50 -10.51 12.87
CA LYS A 32 -8.34 -11.61 12.35
C LYS A 32 -9.83 -11.32 12.48
N ASN A 33 -10.23 -10.69 13.59
CA ASN A 33 -11.63 -10.41 13.92
C ASN A 33 -11.95 -8.91 13.81
N TYR A 34 -11.00 -8.10 13.34
CA TYR A 34 -11.21 -6.67 13.18
C TYR A 34 -12.02 -6.42 11.90
N THR A 35 -13.29 -6.04 12.06
CA THR A 35 -14.15 -5.58 10.98
C THR A 35 -14.07 -4.05 10.88
N TRP A 36 -13.58 -3.53 9.75
CA TRP A 36 -13.72 -2.11 9.44
C TRP A 36 -15.11 -1.92 8.87
N SER A 37 -15.92 -1.06 9.50
CA SER A 37 -17.37 -1.03 9.26
C SER A 37 -17.82 -0.12 8.11
N VAL A 38 -16.92 0.32 7.23
CA VAL A 38 -17.28 1.26 6.17
C VAL A 38 -16.48 0.97 4.91
N PRO A 39 -17.15 0.85 3.75
CA PRO A 39 -16.44 0.86 2.49
C PRO A 39 -15.78 2.23 2.37
N CYS A 40 -14.48 2.21 2.12
CA CYS A 40 -13.71 3.34 1.61
C CYS A 40 -13.41 4.47 2.62
N ALA A 41 -12.11 4.71 2.78
CA ALA A 41 -11.43 5.89 3.34
C ALA A 41 -11.78 6.38 4.75
N SER A 42 -12.96 6.11 5.31
CA SER A 42 -13.39 6.73 6.57
C SER A 42 -12.99 5.96 7.83
N SER A 43 -12.42 4.76 7.70
CA SER A 43 -12.04 3.94 8.86
C SER A 43 -10.55 3.64 8.95
N HIS A 44 -9.70 4.12 8.04
CA HIS A 44 -8.29 3.71 8.01
C HIS A 44 -7.33 4.79 8.53
N LEU A 45 -6.15 4.37 9.01
CA LEU A 45 -5.15 5.27 9.57
C LEU A 45 -4.54 6.14 8.46
N VAL A 46 -4.86 7.44 8.48
CA VAL A 46 -4.29 8.45 7.60
C VAL A 46 -3.46 9.41 8.45
N VAL A 47 -2.20 9.60 8.10
CA VAL A 47 -1.30 10.54 8.78
C VAL A 47 -0.70 11.52 7.78
N PRO A 48 -0.65 12.83 8.06
CA PRO A 48 0.08 13.77 7.23
C PRO A 48 1.57 13.45 7.26
N VAL A 49 2.28 13.65 6.15
CA VAL A 49 3.72 13.45 6.06
C VAL A 49 4.44 14.76 5.73
N THR A 50 5.67 14.89 6.20
CA THR A 50 6.59 15.95 5.78
C THR A 50 7.66 15.33 4.91
N TYR A 51 8.01 15.98 3.81
CA TYR A 51 8.99 15.49 2.86
C TYR A 51 10.36 16.10 3.13
N THR A 52 11.37 15.26 3.26
CA THR A 52 12.77 15.72 3.28
C THR A 52 13.28 15.99 1.86
N ILE A 53 12.80 15.21 0.88
CA ILE A 53 13.18 15.28 -0.53
C ILE A 53 11.94 15.01 -1.40
N GLY A 54 11.78 15.73 -2.51
CA GLY A 54 10.84 15.37 -3.58
C GLY A 54 9.41 15.90 -3.47
N GLU A 55 9.12 16.82 -2.54
CA GLU A 55 7.77 17.40 -2.36
C GLU A 55 7.23 18.03 -3.66
N SER A 56 8.06 18.82 -4.35
CA SER A 56 7.71 19.48 -5.62
C SER A 56 7.45 18.52 -6.78
N THR A 57 7.76 17.23 -6.61
CA THR A 57 7.59 16.20 -7.65
C THR A 57 6.42 15.24 -7.39
N LEU A 58 5.65 15.45 -6.31
CA LEU A 58 4.53 14.59 -5.94
C LEU A 58 3.44 14.48 -7.01
N SER A 59 3.19 15.57 -7.74
CA SER A 59 2.24 15.57 -8.86
C SER A 59 2.64 14.62 -9.98
N ASN A 60 3.94 14.33 -10.12
CA ASN A 60 4.49 13.42 -11.12
C ASN A 60 4.53 11.98 -10.62
N PHE A 61 4.63 11.78 -9.30
CA PHE A 61 4.56 10.46 -8.68
C PHE A 61 3.16 9.87 -8.78
N VAL A 62 2.11 10.67 -8.51
CA VAL A 62 0.74 10.20 -8.65
C VAL A 62 0.36 10.21 -10.14
N PRO A 63 -0.11 9.07 -10.71
CA PRO A 63 -0.56 9.04 -12.09
C PRO A 63 -1.65 10.10 -12.34
N PRO A 64 -1.62 10.87 -13.45
CA PRO A 64 -2.57 11.95 -13.70
C PRO A 64 -4.04 11.55 -13.53
N SER A 65 -4.40 10.34 -13.94
CA SER A 65 -5.77 9.84 -13.81
C SER A 65 -6.17 9.54 -12.37
N MET A 66 -5.25 9.54 -11.41
CA MET A 66 -5.53 9.32 -9.99
C MET A 66 -5.62 10.60 -9.17
N HIS A 67 -5.36 11.77 -9.77
CA HIS A 67 -5.41 13.05 -9.05
C HIS A 67 -6.81 13.37 -8.51
N TYR A 68 -7.88 12.96 -9.20
CA TYR A 68 -9.25 13.15 -8.70
C TYR A 68 -9.58 12.21 -7.52
N ALA A 69 -8.92 11.06 -7.46
CA ALA A 69 -9.19 9.98 -6.51
C ALA A 69 -8.31 10.07 -5.26
N THR A 70 -7.35 10.99 -5.23
CA THR A 70 -6.32 11.05 -4.19
C THR A 70 -6.01 12.47 -3.75
N THR A 71 -5.48 12.61 -2.54
CA THR A 71 -4.86 13.85 -2.05
C THR A 71 -3.43 13.52 -1.64
N THR A 72 -2.44 14.25 -2.16
CA THR A 72 -1.02 14.08 -1.80
C THR A 72 -0.72 14.62 -0.41
N GLY A 73 0.43 14.24 0.17
CA GLY A 73 0.90 14.75 1.47
C GLY A 73 0.48 13.90 2.67
N PHE A 74 0.07 12.65 2.43
CA PHE A 74 -0.35 11.73 3.48
C PHE A 74 0.29 10.36 3.33
N LEU A 75 0.29 9.60 4.42
CA LEU A 75 0.48 8.15 4.40
C LEU A 75 -0.83 7.54 4.89
N GLN A 76 -1.46 6.73 4.05
CA GLN A 76 -2.63 5.94 4.44
C GLN A 76 -2.23 4.48 4.62
N ILE A 77 -2.66 3.86 5.71
CA ILE A 77 -2.40 2.45 6.01
C ILE A 77 -3.72 1.68 5.98
N ARG A 78 -3.68 0.51 5.35
CA ARG A 78 -4.81 -0.42 5.22
C ARG A 78 -6.01 0.16 4.45
N ALA A 79 -5.82 0.73 3.27
CA ALA A 79 -6.96 1.25 2.48
C ALA A 79 -7.83 0.11 1.91
N GLU A 80 -9.14 0.27 1.85
CA GLU A 80 -10.07 -0.68 1.25
C GLU A 80 -10.60 -0.20 -0.11
N SER A 81 -10.68 -1.13 -1.07
CA SER A 81 -11.23 -0.91 -2.40
C SER A 81 -12.74 -1.14 -2.49
N TYR A 82 -13.36 -0.73 -3.59
CA TYR A 82 -14.78 -1.02 -3.90
C TYR A 82 -15.15 -2.50 -3.84
N THR A 83 -14.18 -3.40 -4.11
CA THR A 83 -14.40 -4.85 -4.16
C THR A 83 -14.01 -5.54 -2.84
N GLY A 84 -13.68 -4.78 -1.80
CA GLY A 84 -13.23 -5.32 -0.51
C GLY A 84 -11.77 -5.78 -0.48
N THR A 85 -10.97 -5.48 -1.52
CA THR A 85 -9.51 -5.65 -1.46
C THR A 85 -8.92 -4.68 -0.45
N TYR A 86 -8.06 -5.18 0.44
CA TYR A 86 -7.33 -4.34 1.40
C TYR A 86 -5.91 -4.12 0.91
N TYR A 87 -5.56 -2.88 0.59
CA TYR A 87 -4.19 -2.47 0.30
C TYR A 87 -3.40 -2.30 1.59
N ALA A 88 -2.12 -2.67 1.62
CA ALA A 88 -1.33 -2.57 2.85
C ALA A 88 -1.02 -1.10 3.20
N MET A 89 -0.58 -0.31 2.23
CA MET A 89 -0.26 1.11 2.42
C MET A 89 -0.39 1.91 1.12
N CYS A 90 -0.71 3.20 1.23
CA CYS A 90 -0.69 4.16 0.14
C CYS A 90 0.35 5.23 0.47
N PRO A 91 1.56 5.14 -0.09
CA PRO A 91 2.61 6.12 0.17
C PRO A 91 2.26 7.45 -0.49
N ALA A 92 2.56 8.54 0.21
CA ALA A 92 2.44 9.92 -0.25
C ALA A 92 1.02 10.41 -0.60
N VAL A 93 -0.02 9.55 -0.50
CA VAL A 93 -1.41 9.91 -0.75
C VAL A 93 -2.36 9.40 0.34
N LYS A 94 -3.49 10.11 0.50
CA LYS A 94 -4.74 9.54 1.01
C LYS A 94 -5.72 9.38 -0.14
N LEU A 95 -6.50 8.30 -0.11
CA LEU A 95 -7.58 8.09 -1.07
C LEU A 95 -8.79 8.94 -0.69
N ASN A 96 -9.35 9.63 -1.67
CA ASN A 96 -10.62 10.35 -1.57
C ASN A 96 -11.81 9.45 -1.93
N ASN A 97 -11.53 8.29 -2.54
CA ASN A 97 -12.50 7.27 -2.90
C ASN A 97 -11.91 5.87 -2.61
N CYS A 98 -12.45 4.82 -3.23
CA CYS A 98 -12.02 3.43 -3.00
C CYS A 98 -11.16 2.86 -4.13
N ASP A 99 -10.53 3.72 -4.93
CA ASP A 99 -9.65 3.27 -6.00
C ASP A 99 -8.18 3.48 -5.61
N GLY A 100 -7.60 2.45 -5.00
CA GLY A 100 -6.20 2.44 -4.56
C GLY A 100 -5.26 1.67 -5.48
N ARG A 101 -5.77 1.05 -6.55
CA ARG A 101 -5.05 0.05 -7.38
C ARG A 101 -3.76 0.57 -7.99
N TYR A 102 -3.74 1.86 -8.29
CA TYR A 102 -2.66 2.51 -9.01
C TYR A 102 -1.76 3.35 -8.10
N VAL A 103 -2.02 3.41 -6.79
CA VAL A 103 -1.32 4.34 -5.88
C VAL A 103 -0.97 3.71 -4.54
N CYS A 104 -1.60 2.59 -4.20
CA CYS A 104 -1.29 1.82 -3.00
C CYS A 104 -0.43 0.61 -3.36
N ILE A 105 0.21 0.04 -2.35
CA ILE A 105 1.09 -1.13 -2.47
C ILE A 105 0.72 -2.16 -1.42
N GLY A 106 1.10 -3.39 -1.73
CA GLY A 106 0.72 -4.60 -1.02
C GLY A 106 -0.79 -4.75 -0.93
N GLY A 107 -1.20 -5.90 -0.42
CA GLY A 107 -2.59 -6.11 -0.11
C GLY A 107 -3.00 -7.55 -0.24
N VAL A 108 -4.20 -7.82 0.25
CA VAL A 108 -4.85 -9.10 0.10
C VAL A 108 -6.24 -8.84 -0.48
N GLN A 109 -6.53 -9.52 -1.58
CA GLN A 109 -7.88 -9.56 -2.10
C GLN A 109 -8.73 -10.38 -1.12
N ASN A 110 -9.89 -9.84 -0.72
CA ASN A 110 -10.82 -10.60 0.10
C ASN A 110 -11.27 -11.83 -0.70
N GLY A 111 -10.89 -13.01 -0.19
CA GLY A 111 -10.88 -14.22 -0.97
C GLY A 111 -12.28 -14.71 -1.30
N TYR A 112 -12.82 -14.35 -2.46
CA TYR A 112 -13.95 -15.05 -3.11
C TYR A 112 -14.07 -14.84 -4.63
N SER A 113 -13.18 -14.10 -5.29
CA SER A 113 -13.23 -13.96 -6.75
C SER A 113 -11.88 -14.28 -7.39
N GLN A 114 -11.96 -15.04 -8.48
CA GLN A 114 -10.96 -15.47 -9.48
C GLN A 114 -9.52 -14.96 -9.31
N GLN A 115 -8.54 -15.79 -9.70
CA GLN A 115 -7.14 -15.37 -9.94
C GLN A 115 -7.11 -14.12 -10.84
N THR A 116 -7.14 -12.93 -10.23
CA THR A 116 -6.97 -11.66 -10.93
C THR A 116 -5.47 -11.44 -11.09
N LYS A 117 -5.09 -10.67 -12.11
CA LYS A 117 -3.69 -10.34 -12.43
C LYS A 117 -3.10 -9.32 -11.44
N ASP A 118 -3.81 -9.04 -10.35
CA ASP A 118 -3.60 -7.90 -9.47
C ASP A 118 -2.87 -8.31 -8.17
N CYS A 119 -2.43 -9.58 -8.09
CA CYS A 119 -1.65 -10.12 -6.99
C CYS A 119 -0.16 -9.75 -7.16
N SER A 120 0.21 -8.59 -6.63
CA SER A 120 1.59 -8.07 -6.67
C SER A 120 1.84 -7.16 -5.47
N ASP A 121 3.09 -7.10 -5.01
CA ASP A 121 3.52 -6.15 -3.98
C ASP A 121 3.31 -4.69 -4.43
N LEU A 122 3.37 -4.41 -5.74
CA LEU A 122 3.09 -3.09 -6.31
C LEU A 122 1.69 -2.97 -6.93
N THR A 123 0.80 -3.94 -6.66
CA THR A 123 -0.57 -3.97 -7.19
C THR A 123 -0.60 -3.71 -8.71
N GLU A 124 -1.28 -2.66 -9.16
CA GLU A 124 -1.37 -2.24 -10.56
C GLU A 124 -0.55 -0.96 -10.86
N TRP A 125 0.53 -0.68 -10.14
CA TRP A 125 1.39 0.50 -10.39
C TRP A 125 1.88 0.62 -11.83
N ASN A 126 2.03 -0.50 -12.54
CA ASN A 126 2.41 -0.52 -13.95
C ASN A 126 1.25 -0.24 -14.92
N GLY A 127 0.05 0.03 -14.41
CA GLY A 127 -1.17 0.27 -15.18
C GLY A 127 -1.67 -0.94 -15.97
N LYS A 128 -1.18 -2.16 -15.72
CA LYS A 128 -1.57 -3.34 -16.53
C LYS A 128 -2.80 -4.04 -15.96
N VAL A 129 -3.97 -3.65 -16.45
CA VAL A 129 -5.15 -4.53 -16.44
C VAL A 129 -5.34 -5.05 -17.86
N SER A 130 -5.05 -6.34 -18.08
CA SER A 130 -5.31 -7.15 -19.29
C SER A 130 -4.96 -6.61 -20.72
N ASN A 131 -4.63 -5.33 -20.90
CA ASN A 131 -4.43 -4.65 -22.19
C ASN A 131 -3.46 -3.46 -22.02
N SER A 132 -2.17 -3.64 -22.33
CA SER A 132 -1.13 -2.63 -22.09
C SER A 132 -1.32 -1.33 -22.88
N ASP A 133 -2.03 -1.40 -24.02
CA ASP A 133 -2.21 -0.27 -24.93
C ASP A 133 -3.31 0.70 -24.45
N TYR A 134 -4.27 0.21 -23.65
CA TYR A 134 -5.34 1.02 -23.08
C TYR A 134 -4.88 1.93 -21.93
N HIS A 135 -3.83 1.57 -21.19
CA HIS A 135 -3.41 2.33 -20.00
C HIS A 135 -2.20 3.23 -20.23
N ASN A 136 -1.31 2.91 -21.17
CA ASN A 136 -0.32 3.86 -21.68
C ASN A 136 -1.00 5.10 -22.31
N SER A 137 -2.21 4.95 -22.85
CA SER A 137 -3.03 6.05 -23.37
C SER A 137 -3.91 6.75 -22.34
N LYS A 138 -4.00 6.23 -21.10
CA LYS A 138 -4.89 6.72 -20.03
C LYS A 138 -4.16 7.15 -18.75
N ASN A 139 -2.83 7.23 -18.74
CA ASN A 139 -2.04 7.84 -17.64
C ASN A 139 -2.32 7.26 -16.23
N PHE A 140 -2.52 5.94 -16.12
CA PHE A 140 -2.70 5.25 -14.83
C PHE A 140 -1.41 4.63 -14.28
N ALA A 141 -0.38 4.49 -15.11
CA ALA A 141 0.87 3.88 -14.70
C ALA A 141 1.80 4.90 -14.02
N HIS A 142 2.55 4.41 -13.03
CA HIS A 142 3.72 5.09 -12.47
C HIS A 142 4.87 5.10 -13.46
N SER A 143 5.87 5.95 -13.21
CA SER A 143 7.09 5.94 -14.00
C SER A 143 7.84 4.61 -13.83
N THR A 144 8.59 4.19 -14.86
CA THR A 144 9.43 2.99 -14.76
C THR A 144 10.46 3.10 -13.63
N LYS A 145 10.91 4.31 -13.28
CA LYS A 145 11.83 4.53 -12.15
C LYS A 145 11.16 4.21 -10.82
N ASP A 146 9.89 4.59 -10.64
CA ASP A 146 9.15 4.32 -9.41
C ASP A 146 8.82 2.82 -9.29
N ILE A 147 8.43 2.18 -10.38
CA ILE A 147 8.12 0.73 -10.43
C ILE A 147 9.37 -0.12 -10.12
N LEU A 148 10.56 0.31 -10.56
CA LEU A 148 11.83 -0.38 -10.30
C LEU A 148 12.50 0.06 -8.99
N SER A 149 11.86 0.95 -8.23
CA SER A 149 12.37 1.40 -6.93
C SER A 149 11.92 0.47 -5.79
N THR A 150 12.56 0.61 -4.63
CA THR A 150 12.20 -0.11 -3.40
C THR A 150 11.63 0.85 -2.38
N VAL A 151 10.51 0.49 -1.76
CA VAL A 151 9.92 1.25 -0.65
C VAL A 151 10.57 0.81 0.66
N MET A 152 11.27 1.73 1.32
CA MET A 152 11.91 1.50 2.62
C MET A 152 11.07 2.10 3.75
N ILE A 153 10.81 1.32 4.81
CA ILE A 153 10.05 1.75 5.98
C ILE A 153 10.99 1.85 7.18
N PHE A 154 10.98 3.01 7.83
CA PHE A 154 11.80 3.32 9.00
C PHE A 154 10.92 3.58 10.22
N TYR A 155 11.39 3.16 11.39
CA TYR A 155 10.75 3.46 12.67
C TYR A 155 11.71 4.26 13.54
N ARG A 156 11.16 5.15 14.36
CA ARG A 156 11.88 5.97 15.32
C ARG A 156 11.24 5.83 16.69
#